data_AF-A0A8S3DTS5-F1
#
_entry.id   AF-A0A8S3DTS5-F1
#
_cell.length_a   1.000
_cell.length_b   1.000
_cell.length_c   1.000
_cell.angle_alpha   90.00
_cell.angle_beta   90.00
_cell.angle_gamma   90.00
#
_symmetry.space_group_name_H-M   'P 1'
#
loop_
_entity.id
_entity.type
_entity.pdbx_description
1 polymer ?
#
loop_
_entity_poly.entity_id
_entity_poly.type
_entity_poly.pdbx_seq_one_letter_code
_entity_poly.pdbx_strand_id
1 'polypeptide(L)'
;GQITHGDEKAYDACCYYGALIVAALQGAQKDTLISDTFYDNHRDWFGDRTLHPEVMAIAKGSYKRPGGYQDGIRGKGYIINALEAALWAFWSDKGSFETGVLSAVNIGDDTDTTAAIYGQLAGAHYGYKKLPDKWLQRVYAKDFIMCVSSWINYEGYIWFINQATPDMKELINSARRNSIPSKSIVSTVSTSDSLLHINMPLTKDTASNIIIRKAIDPRGNIGDLYDGWNDRILTSSHFNLSVNSDKSYPSLICRVISGEKLENQNILRFINCPIEFRLSILSNLILPSGITSVVNYPFVIDECTRIFYYSNLVRKKTSLGEHSIQKQEITTTSATHVIGAIDCGIDVVVVMQLPPDDPKTIDANLNQICECLKNKNELNTDKNALNRILSTHVYSNRSDLEKQKTVFHVYKEILNIKNRHGTKQCCNYILYPINIFISHQNQQNIIYTPIEPSIARRVEEHWLRLLSIAKMQQTFQENTKSDIPKTDLKEKFED
;
A
#
# COMPACT_ATOMS: atom_id res chain seq x y z
N GLY A 1 18.87 17.23 -17.91
CA GLY A 1 19.63 18.48 -18.06
C GLY A 1 18.75 19.72 -18.00
N GLN A 2 17.90 19.91 -19.01
CA GLN A 2 17.27 21.21 -19.34
C GLN A 2 16.43 21.90 -18.25
N ILE A 3 15.90 21.17 -17.27
CA ILE A 3 15.09 21.77 -16.21
C ILE A 3 15.91 22.74 -15.34
N THR A 4 17.19 22.43 -15.11
CA THR A 4 18.07 23.23 -14.24
C THR A 4 19.38 23.64 -14.92
N HIS A 5 19.78 22.97 -16.00
CA HIS A 5 21.04 23.23 -16.71
C HIS A 5 20.78 23.40 -18.21
N GLY A 6 21.01 24.61 -18.71
CA GLY A 6 20.81 24.97 -20.13
C GLY A 6 22.00 24.67 -21.05
N ASP A 7 23.12 24.15 -20.52
CA ASP A 7 24.31 23.80 -21.30
C ASP A 7 24.05 22.56 -22.18
N GLU A 8 24.38 22.67 -23.46
CA GLU A 8 24.28 21.59 -24.45
C GLU A 8 25.14 20.38 -24.06
N LYS A 9 26.34 20.60 -23.50
CA LYS A 9 27.23 19.51 -23.07
C LYS A 9 26.58 18.68 -21.97
N ALA A 10 25.87 19.32 -21.05
CA ALA A 10 25.15 18.64 -19.97
C ALA A 10 23.98 17.83 -20.52
N TYR A 11 23.26 18.36 -21.51
CA TYR A 11 22.19 17.63 -22.19
C TYR A 11 22.73 16.40 -22.92
N ASP A 12 23.75 16.56 -23.76
CA ASP A 12 24.31 15.48 -24.57
C ASP A 12 25.00 14.41 -23.71
N ALA A 13 25.67 14.81 -22.62
CA ALA A 13 26.19 13.89 -21.63
C ALA A 13 25.07 13.05 -20.99
N CYS A 14 23.94 13.65 -20.62
CA CYS A 14 22.78 12.90 -20.12
C CYS A 14 22.21 11.95 -21.18
N CYS A 15 22.13 12.35 -22.45
CA CYS A 15 21.64 11.48 -23.53
C CYS A 15 22.54 10.27 -23.72
N TYR A 16 23.85 10.49 -23.84
CA TYR A 16 24.82 9.41 -23.99
C TYR A 16 24.83 8.48 -22.78
N TYR A 17 24.82 9.04 -21.57
CA TYR A 17 24.80 8.26 -20.35
C TYR A 17 23.50 7.48 -20.16
N GLY A 18 22.36 8.08 -20.53
CA GLY A 18 21.06 7.41 -20.54
C GLY A 18 21.04 6.20 -21.48
N ALA A 19 21.62 6.32 -22.67
CA ALA A 19 21.76 5.20 -23.60
C ALA A 19 22.58 4.05 -23.01
N LEU A 20 23.69 4.35 -22.31
CA LEU A 20 24.49 3.33 -21.63
C LEU A 20 23.68 2.60 -20.54
N ILE A 21 22.91 3.34 -19.73
CA ILE A 21 22.04 2.75 -18.70
C ILE A 21 20.99 1.85 -19.34
N VAL A 22 20.31 2.30 -20.40
CA VAL A 22 19.29 1.51 -21.10
C VAL A 22 19.88 0.21 -21.67
N ALA A 23 21.03 0.29 -22.34
CA ALA A 23 21.71 -0.89 -22.87
C ALA A 23 22.14 -1.85 -21.75
N ALA A 24 22.64 -1.33 -20.62
CA ALA A 24 23.00 -2.15 -19.46
C ALA A 24 21.78 -2.89 -18.88
N LEU A 25 20.64 -2.21 -18.74
CA LEU A 25 19.38 -2.80 -18.28
C LEU A 25 18.83 -3.85 -19.25
N GLN A 26 19.11 -3.71 -20.55
CA GLN A 26 18.80 -4.72 -21.58
C GLN A 26 19.78 -5.91 -21.59
N GLY A 27 20.80 -5.91 -20.71
CA GLY A 27 21.74 -7.00 -20.56
C GLY A 27 22.97 -6.92 -21.46
N ALA A 28 23.27 -5.75 -22.05
CA ALA A 28 24.50 -5.54 -22.80
C ALA A 28 25.73 -5.85 -21.93
N GLN A 29 26.70 -6.55 -22.53
CA GLN A 29 27.96 -6.87 -21.86
C GLN A 29 28.82 -5.62 -21.70
N LYS A 30 29.69 -5.64 -20.68
CA LYS A 30 30.57 -4.51 -20.37
C LYS A 30 31.36 -4.05 -21.59
N ASP A 31 31.96 -4.99 -22.33
CA ASP A 31 32.76 -4.71 -23.53
C ASP A 31 31.97 -3.98 -24.62
N THR A 32 30.66 -4.25 -24.72
CA THR A 32 29.77 -3.52 -25.63
C THR A 32 29.54 -2.09 -25.14
N LEU A 33 29.28 -1.90 -23.84
CA LEU A 33 29.00 -0.59 -23.25
C LEU A 33 30.20 0.36 -23.35
N ILE A 34 31.42 -0.15 -23.20
CA ILE A 34 32.66 0.64 -23.26
C ILE A 34 33.30 0.68 -24.65
N SER A 35 32.61 0.13 -25.67
CA SER A 35 33.12 0.13 -27.04
C SER A 35 33.14 1.55 -27.62
N ASP A 36 34.19 1.87 -28.39
CA ASP A 36 34.27 3.14 -29.14
C ASP A 36 33.24 3.23 -30.29
N THR A 37 32.62 2.10 -30.64
CA THR A 37 31.52 2.02 -31.61
C THR A 37 30.13 2.01 -30.95
N PHE A 38 30.03 2.09 -29.61
CA PHE A 38 28.73 2.04 -28.92
C PHE A 38 27.76 3.10 -29.45
N TYR A 39 28.21 4.35 -29.58
CA TYR A 39 27.38 5.44 -30.09
C TYR A 39 26.90 5.18 -31.54
N ASP A 40 27.81 4.75 -32.42
CA ASP A 40 27.48 4.52 -33.83
C ASP A 40 26.48 3.38 -33.99
N ASN A 41 26.65 2.31 -33.21
CA ASN A 41 25.75 1.15 -33.21
C ASN A 41 24.35 1.46 -32.65
N HIS A 42 24.20 2.55 -31.90
CA HIS A 42 22.93 2.99 -31.32
C HIS A 42 22.50 4.36 -31.84
N ARG A 43 22.96 4.76 -33.04
CA ARG A 43 22.73 6.10 -33.61
C ARG A 43 21.25 6.50 -33.60
N ASP A 44 20.36 5.55 -33.85
CA ASP A 44 18.91 5.74 -33.90
C ASP A 44 18.31 6.21 -32.56
N TRP A 45 18.97 5.93 -31.42
CA TRP A 45 18.50 6.34 -30.09
C TRP A 45 18.68 7.83 -29.83
N PHE A 46 19.50 8.51 -30.64
CA PHE A 46 19.84 9.91 -30.50
C PHE A 46 19.07 10.81 -31.48
N GLY A 47 18.16 10.24 -32.29
CA GLY A 47 17.41 10.97 -33.31
C GLY A 47 18.32 11.69 -34.31
N ASP A 48 17.92 12.86 -34.80
CA ASP A 48 18.73 13.60 -35.79
C ASP A 48 19.93 14.36 -35.17
N ARG A 49 20.09 14.31 -33.84
CA ARG A 49 21.11 15.11 -33.13
C ARG A 49 22.45 14.37 -33.08
N THR A 50 23.54 15.11 -33.29
CA THR A 50 24.91 14.63 -33.05
C THR A 50 25.40 15.15 -31.70
N LEU A 51 26.06 14.30 -30.92
CA LEU A 51 26.63 14.68 -29.63
C LEU A 51 27.69 15.77 -29.78
N HIS A 52 27.76 16.68 -28.81
CA HIS A 52 28.81 17.66 -28.67
C HIS A 52 30.21 17.00 -28.76
N PRO A 53 31.21 17.63 -29.42
CA PRO A 53 32.52 17.01 -29.67
C PRO A 53 33.24 16.45 -28.44
N GLU A 54 33.16 17.13 -27.29
CA GLU A 54 33.75 16.65 -26.03
C GLU A 54 33.06 15.39 -25.48
N VAL A 55 31.73 15.29 -25.63
CA VAL A 55 30.98 14.07 -25.26
C VAL A 55 31.29 12.95 -26.24
N MET A 56 31.44 13.29 -27.53
CA MET A 56 31.88 12.32 -28.54
C MET A 56 33.27 11.76 -28.24
N ALA A 57 34.22 12.59 -27.79
CA ALA A 57 35.55 12.13 -27.39
C ALA A 57 35.46 11.11 -26.24
N ILE A 58 34.59 11.35 -25.26
CA ILE A 58 34.29 10.38 -24.20
C ILE A 58 33.69 9.11 -24.79
N ALA A 59 32.70 9.21 -25.68
CA ALA A 59 32.06 8.07 -26.33
C ALA A 59 33.05 7.22 -27.15
N LYS A 60 34.10 7.85 -27.69
CA LYS A 60 35.24 7.20 -28.38
C LYS A 60 36.33 6.69 -27.44
N GLY A 61 36.13 6.79 -26.13
CA GLY A 61 36.98 6.16 -25.11
C GLY A 61 38.11 7.02 -24.58
N SER A 62 37.99 8.36 -24.59
CA SER A 62 39.01 9.25 -23.99
C SER A 62 39.34 8.92 -22.53
N TYR A 63 38.41 8.28 -21.82
CA TYR A 63 38.54 7.80 -20.44
C TYR A 63 39.42 6.54 -20.29
N LYS A 64 39.83 5.85 -21.35
CA LYS A 64 40.60 4.58 -21.27
C LYS A 64 42.10 4.83 -20.98
N ARG A 65 42.38 5.43 -19.82
CA ARG A 65 43.73 5.82 -19.40
C ARG A 65 44.17 5.02 -18.17
N PRO A 66 45.09 4.04 -18.30
CA PRO A 66 45.44 3.12 -17.22
C PRO A 66 45.94 3.80 -15.93
N GLY A 67 46.65 4.93 -16.04
CA GLY A 67 47.18 5.70 -14.92
C GLY A 67 46.15 6.60 -14.22
N GLY A 68 44.91 6.65 -14.70
CA GLY A 68 43.80 7.38 -14.07
C GLY A 68 44.16 8.84 -13.79
N TYR A 69 44.27 9.20 -12.51
CA TYR A 69 44.67 10.55 -12.09
C TYR A 69 46.02 10.99 -12.68
N GLN A 70 47.00 10.10 -12.79
CA GLN A 70 48.32 10.44 -13.35
C GLN A 70 48.23 10.77 -14.84
N ASP A 71 47.30 10.13 -15.56
CA ASP A 71 47.07 10.34 -16.99
C ASP A 71 46.04 11.45 -17.28
N GLY A 72 45.71 12.26 -16.27
CA GLY A 72 44.88 13.46 -16.42
C GLY A 72 43.37 13.23 -16.26
N ILE A 73 42.90 12.06 -15.81
CA ILE A 73 41.49 11.88 -15.44
C ILE A 73 41.21 12.71 -14.18
N ARG A 74 40.18 13.55 -14.23
CA ARG A 74 39.79 14.45 -13.13
C ARG A 74 38.27 14.44 -12.99
N GLY A 75 37.75 14.03 -11.84
CA GLY A 75 36.33 14.07 -11.54
C GLY A 75 35.94 15.40 -10.94
N LYS A 76 35.97 16.49 -11.70
CA LYS A 76 35.56 17.84 -11.22
C LYS A 76 34.07 18.06 -11.49
N GLY A 77 33.47 19.07 -10.86
CA GLY A 77 32.05 19.46 -11.08
C GLY A 77 31.67 19.92 -12.50
N TYR A 78 32.61 19.87 -13.45
CA TYR A 78 32.33 20.04 -14.87
C TYR A 78 31.90 18.69 -15.48
N ILE A 79 30.77 18.67 -16.18
CA ILE A 79 30.10 17.42 -16.60
C ILE A 79 30.99 16.49 -17.45
N ILE A 80 31.83 17.04 -18.33
CA ILE A 80 32.74 16.25 -19.16
C ILE A 80 33.75 15.50 -18.29
N ASN A 81 34.31 16.20 -17.30
CA ASN A 81 35.24 15.65 -16.33
C ASN A 81 34.58 14.57 -15.46
N ALA A 82 33.40 14.86 -14.91
CA ALA A 82 32.66 13.91 -14.08
C ALA A 82 32.28 12.63 -14.86
N LEU A 83 31.79 12.77 -16.10
CA LEU A 83 31.43 11.64 -16.96
C LEU A 83 32.68 10.82 -17.37
N GLU A 84 33.77 11.49 -17.78
CA GLU A 84 35.02 10.82 -18.14
C GLU A 84 35.59 10.02 -16.95
N ALA A 85 35.59 10.60 -15.74
CA ALA A 85 36.06 9.93 -14.53
C ALA A 85 35.17 8.75 -14.12
N ALA A 86 33.85 8.87 -14.22
CA ALA A 86 32.92 7.78 -13.91
C ALA A 86 33.06 6.61 -14.89
N LEU A 87 33.22 6.89 -16.19
CA LEU A 87 33.46 5.85 -17.20
C LEU A 87 34.86 5.25 -17.13
N TRP A 88 35.87 6.01 -16.71
CA TRP A 88 37.17 5.46 -16.35
C TRP A 88 37.02 4.44 -15.21
N ALA A 89 36.31 4.81 -14.14
CA ALA A 89 36.10 3.92 -13.01
C ALA A 89 35.34 2.65 -13.42
N PHE A 90 34.29 2.78 -14.24
CA PHE A 90 33.58 1.64 -14.83
C PHE A 90 34.48 0.78 -15.69
N TRP A 91 35.29 1.37 -16.55
CA TRP A 91 36.25 0.62 -17.36
C TRP A 91 37.26 -0.15 -16.49
N SER A 92 37.79 0.46 -15.42
CA SER A 92 38.85 -0.10 -14.58
C SER A 92 38.37 -0.98 -13.41
N ASP A 93 37.07 -1.10 -13.15
CA ASP A 93 36.50 -1.70 -11.92
C ASP A 93 36.77 -3.20 -11.69
N LYS A 94 37.56 -3.88 -12.54
CA LYS A 94 37.92 -5.30 -12.39
C LYS A 94 36.73 -6.26 -12.21
N GLY A 95 35.54 -5.90 -12.73
CA GLY A 95 34.39 -6.79 -12.74
C GLY A 95 33.56 -6.81 -11.45
N SER A 96 33.74 -5.84 -10.55
CA SER A 96 32.93 -5.69 -9.35
C SER A 96 32.55 -4.24 -9.08
N PHE A 97 31.32 -4.05 -8.61
CA PHE A 97 30.80 -2.75 -8.18
C PHE A 97 31.68 -2.11 -7.09
N GLU A 98 32.15 -2.94 -6.14
CA GLU A 98 32.93 -2.48 -4.99
C GLU A 98 34.26 -1.85 -5.41
N THR A 99 35.01 -2.53 -6.27
CA THR A 99 36.30 -2.05 -6.77
C THR A 99 36.16 -0.80 -7.63
N GLY A 100 35.09 -0.69 -8.41
CA GLY A 100 34.84 0.49 -9.24
C GLY A 100 34.39 1.70 -8.46
N VAL A 101 33.46 1.56 -7.51
CA VAL A 101 33.02 2.72 -6.71
C VAL A 101 34.15 3.24 -5.84
N LEU A 102 35.00 2.36 -5.30
CA LEU A 102 36.21 2.77 -4.59
C LEU A 102 37.19 3.48 -5.52
N SER A 103 37.30 3.07 -6.79
CA SER A 103 38.13 3.79 -7.78
C SER A 103 37.56 5.17 -8.08
N ALA A 104 36.24 5.28 -8.24
CA ALA A 104 35.54 6.54 -8.46
C ALA A 104 35.68 7.52 -7.29
N VAL A 105 35.70 7.03 -6.05
CA VAL A 105 35.94 7.86 -4.85
C VAL A 105 37.42 8.22 -4.72
N ASN A 106 38.33 7.27 -4.90
CA ASN A 106 39.75 7.48 -4.67
C ASN A 106 40.46 8.31 -5.74
N ILE A 107 39.83 8.55 -6.90
CA ILE A 107 40.39 9.48 -7.89
C ILE A 107 40.36 10.94 -7.40
N GLY A 108 39.61 11.24 -6.34
CA GLY A 108 39.58 12.56 -5.71
C GLY A 108 38.70 13.58 -6.46
N ASP A 109 38.92 14.85 -6.15
CA ASP A 109 38.12 15.99 -6.62
C ASP A 109 36.64 15.93 -6.15
N ASP A 110 35.67 16.00 -7.07
CA ASP A 110 34.23 15.95 -6.85
C ASP A 110 33.78 14.47 -6.76
N THR A 111 34.10 13.88 -5.61
CA THR A 111 33.96 12.43 -5.38
C THR A 111 32.51 11.96 -5.28
N ASP A 112 31.61 12.77 -4.72
CA ASP A 112 30.19 12.42 -4.60
C ASP A 112 29.53 12.39 -5.98
N THR A 113 29.79 13.37 -6.84
CA THR A 113 29.28 13.36 -8.22
C THR A 113 29.83 12.18 -9.01
N THR A 114 31.15 11.96 -8.96
CA THR A 114 31.79 10.89 -9.74
C THR A 114 31.31 9.50 -9.31
N ALA A 115 31.21 9.25 -8.00
CA ALA A 115 30.72 7.99 -7.46
C ALA A 115 29.21 7.79 -7.73
N ALA A 116 28.40 8.85 -7.66
CA ALA A 116 26.98 8.79 -7.96
C ALA A 116 26.71 8.51 -9.45
N ILE A 117 27.50 9.09 -10.36
CA ILE A 117 27.43 8.75 -11.78
C ILE A 117 27.81 7.27 -11.92
N TYR A 118 29.04 6.86 -11.54
CA TYR A 118 29.48 5.46 -11.62
C TYR A 118 28.42 4.46 -11.10
N GLY A 119 27.85 4.74 -9.92
CA GLY A 119 26.90 3.86 -9.24
C GLY A 119 25.64 3.56 -10.06
N GLN A 120 25.18 4.50 -10.89
CA GLN A 120 24.01 4.30 -11.76
C GLN A 120 24.29 3.25 -12.85
N LEU A 121 25.35 3.41 -13.63
CA LEU A 121 25.69 2.49 -14.71
C LEU A 121 26.16 1.13 -14.18
N ALA A 122 27.04 1.13 -13.16
CA ALA A 122 27.51 -0.10 -12.55
C ALA A 122 26.37 -0.85 -11.85
N GLY A 123 25.44 -0.14 -11.20
CA GLY A 123 24.24 -0.73 -10.60
C GLY A 123 23.32 -1.37 -11.65
N ALA A 124 23.14 -0.71 -12.80
CA ALA A 124 22.38 -1.26 -13.93
C ALA A 124 23.05 -2.51 -14.53
N HIS A 125 24.39 -2.50 -14.67
CA HIS A 125 25.15 -3.60 -15.26
C HIS A 125 25.29 -4.82 -14.33
N TYR A 126 25.69 -4.62 -13.08
CA TYR A 126 25.89 -5.72 -12.13
C TYR A 126 24.57 -6.23 -11.53
N GLY A 127 23.58 -5.34 -11.43
CA GLY A 127 22.29 -5.61 -10.80
C GLY A 127 22.35 -5.52 -9.26
N TYR A 128 21.21 -5.17 -8.67
CA TYR A 128 21.07 -4.91 -7.23
C TYR A 128 21.60 -6.04 -6.33
N LYS A 129 21.38 -7.31 -6.72
CA LYS A 129 21.77 -8.49 -5.92
C LYS A 129 23.29 -8.68 -5.80
N LYS A 130 24.08 -8.02 -6.65
CA LYS A 130 25.55 -8.10 -6.61
C LYS A 130 26.19 -6.96 -5.84
N LEU A 131 25.40 -6.05 -5.29
CA LEU A 131 25.90 -4.94 -4.48
C LEU A 131 26.24 -5.45 -3.06
N PRO A 132 27.27 -4.88 -2.38
CA PRO A 132 27.65 -5.33 -1.05
C PRO A 132 26.55 -5.06 0.00
N ASP A 133 26.02 -6.11 0.62
CA ASP A 133 24.94 -6.01 1.63
C ASP A 133 25.29 -5.06 2.78
N LYS A 134 26.55 -5.06 3.22
CA LYS A 134 27.06 -4.18 4.29
C LYS A 134 26.91 -2.69 3.94
N TRP A 135 27.01 -2.34 2.67
CA TRP A 135 26.84 -0.96 2.21
C TRP A 135 25.37 -0.64 2.02
N LEU A 136 24.59 -1.55 1.42
CA LEU A 136 23.15 -1.40 1.26
C LEU A 136 22.44 -1.13 2.59
N GLN A 137 22.82 -1.82 3.67
CA GLN A 137 22.23 -1.62 5.00
C GLN A 137 22.46 -0.22 5.59
N ARG A 138 23.45 0.52 5.09
CA ARG A 138 23.78 1.87 5.57
C ARG A 138 23.20 2.99 4.70
N VAL A 139 22.59 2.66 3.57
CA VAL A 139 21.96 3.65 2.70
C VAL A 139 20.74 4.23 3.41
N TYR A 140 20.79 5.54 3.68
CA TYR A 140 19.65 6.27 4.22
C TYR A 140 18.46 6.18 3.25
N ALA A 141 17.25 5.97 3.78
CA ALA A 141 16.02 5.83 2.99
C ALA A 141 16.08 4.74 1.89
N LYS A 142 16.87 3.68 2.08
CA LYS A 142 16.99 2.55 1.14
C LYS A 142 15.64 2.03 0.66
N ASP A 143 14.70 1.82 1.57
CA ASP A 143 13.39 1.25 1.23
C ASP A 143 12.55 2.20 0.37
N PHE A 144 12.68 3.51 0.58
CA PHE A 144 12.07 4.53 -0.28
C PHE A 144 12.70 4.51 -1.68
N ILE A 145 14.03 4.48 -1.79
CA ILE A 145 14.74 4.42 -3.09
C ILE A 145 14.33 3.16 -3.86
N MET A 146 14.25 2.02 -3.18
CA MET A 146 13.79 0.75 -3.76
C MET A 146 12.33 0.83 -4.22
N CYS A 147 11.48 1.53 -3.46
CA CYS A 147 10.09 1.76 -3.83
C CYS A 147 9.98 2.62 -5.11
N VAL A 148 10.70 3.75 -5.16
CA VAL A 148 10.73 4.64 -6.34
C VAL A 148 11.25 3.90 -7.57
N SER A 149 12.34 3.13 -7.43
CA SER A 149 12.89 2.32 -8.52
C SER A 149 11.88 1.28 -9.03
N SER A 150 11.18 0.60 -8.13
CA SER A 150 10.15 -0.37 -8.49
C SER A 150 8.96 0.29 -9.18
N TRP A 151 8.57 1.48 -8.74
CA TRP A 151 7.50 2.27 -9.34
C TRP A 151 7.86 2.74 -10.76
N ILE A 152 9.05 3.31 -10.96
CA ILE A 152 9.53 3.72 -12.29
C ILE A 152 9.55 2.53 -13.26
N ASN A 153 10.02 1.36 -12.80
CA ASN A 153 10.01 0.15 -13.61
C ASN A 153 8.57 -0.31 -13.96
N TYR A 154 7.65 -0.21 -13.01
CA TYR A 154 6.23 -0.52 -13.24
C TYR A 154 5.60 0.43 -14.25
N GLU A 155 5.75 1.74 -14.08
CA GLU A 155 5.22 2.76 -15.00
C GLU A 155 5.80 2.57 -16.41
N GLY A 156 7.12 2.32 -16.51
CA GLY A 156 7.77 2.01 -17.78
C GLY A 156 7.19 0.76 -18.44
N TYR A 157 6.91 -0.29 -17.66
CA TYR A 157 6.26 -1.50 -18.14
C TYR A 157 4.83 -1.24 -18.61
N ILE A 158 4.02 -0.51 -17.85
CA ILE A 158 2.63 -0.17 -18.23
C ILE A 158 2.62 0.68 -19.50
N TRP A 159 3.49 1.68 -19.59
CA TRP A 159 3.65 2.49 -20.79
C TRP A 159 3.99 1.62 -22.01
N PHE A 160 4.91 0.67 -21.86
CA PHE A 160 5.28 -0.27 -22.92
C PHE A 160 4.10 -1.16 -23.34
N ILE A 161 3.36 -1.72 -22.38
CA ILE A 161 2.19 -2.56 -22.64
C ILE A 161 1.08 -1.77 -23.36
N ASN A 162 0.88 -0.50 -23.02
CA ASN A 162 -0.12 0.34 -23.66
C ASN A 162 0.20 0.61 -25.13
N GLN A 163 1.48 0.54 -25.52
CA GLN A 163 1.93 0.66 -26.91
C GLN A 163 2.09 -0.69 -27.62
N ALA A 164 2.08 -1.80 -26.90
CA ALA A 164 2.26 -3.13 -27.47
C ALA A 164 1.07 -3.54 -28.36
N THR A 165 1.38 -4.13 -29.51
CA THR A 165 0.39 -4.76 -30.39
C THR A 165 -0.27 -5.96 -29.70
N PRO A 166 -1.46 -6.40 -30.14
CA PRO A 166 -2.14 -7.58 -29.58
C PRO A 166 -1.24 -8.83 -29.52
N ASP A 167 -0.46 -9.08 -30.56
CA ASP A 167 0.46 -10.22 -30.65
C ASP A 167 1.60 -10.14 -29.62
N MET A 168 2.14 -8.93 -29.39
CA MET A 168 3.15 -8.70 -28.35
C MET A 168 2.58 -8.91 -26.94
N LYS A 169 1.35 -8.47 -26.70
CA LYS A 169 0.65 -8.69 -25.42
C LYS A 169 0.48 -10.18 -25.13
N GLU A 170 0.19 -10.98 -26.16
CA GLU A 170 0.04 -12.43 -26.04
C GLU A 170 1.38 -13.12 -25.73
N LEU A 171 2.47 -12.68 -26.38
CA LEU A 171 3.84 -13.16 -26.14
C LEU A 171 4.34 -12.82 -24.72
N ILE A 172 4.03 -11.62 -24.22
CA ILE A 172 4.40 -11.20 -22.86
C ILE A 172 3.63 -12.01 -21.80
N ASN A 173 2.35 -12.28 -22.06
CA ASN A 173 1.50 -13.10 -21.19
C ASN A 173 1.89 -14.60 -21.20
N SER A 174 2.49 -15.10 -22.29
CA SER A 174 3.04 -16.46 -22.35
C SER A 174 4.39 -16.58 -21.63
N ALA A 175 5.27 -15.58 -21.75
CA ALA A 175 6.53 -15.52 -21.01
C ALA A 175 6.31 -15.45 -19.48
N ARG A 176 5.25 -14.80 -19.01
CA ARG A 176 4.83 -14.79 -17.59
C ARG A 176 4.39 -16.16 -17.06
N ARG A 177 3.73 -16.97 -17.90
CA ARG A 177 3.34 -18.34 -17.53
C ARG A 177 4.55 -19.26 -17.35
N ASN A 178 5.62 -19.01 -18.10
CA ASN A 178 6.86 -19.81 -18.07
C ASN A 178 7.90 -19.35 -17.04
N SER A 179 7.73 -18.20 -16.40
CA SER A 179 8.65 -17.63 -15.39
C SER A 179 8.20 -17.88 -13.94
N ILE A 180 7.11 -18.63 -13.73
CA ILE A 180 6.79 -19.22 -12.42
C ILE A 180 7.64 -20.49 -12.27
N PRO A 181 8.58 -20.57 -11.32
CA PRO A 181 9.33 -21.80 -11.11
C PRO A 181 8.38 -22.87 -10.54
N SER A 182 8.07 -23.87 -11.34
CA SER A 182 7.53 -25.14 -10.88
C SER A 182 8.67 -25.94 -10.23
N LYS A 183 8.84 -25.84 -8.90
CA LYS A 183 9.49 -26.88 -8.08
C LYS A 183 9.21 -26.71 -6.58
N SER A 184 8.43 -27.67 -6.08
CA SER A 184 8.55 -28.36 -4.78
C SER A 184 9.49 -27.76 -3.72
N ILE A 185 8.90 -27.24 -2.64
CA ILE A 185 9.47 -27.36 -1.29
C ILE A 185 8.37 -27.92 -0.40
N VAL A 186 8.36 -29.25 -0.29
CA VAL A 186 7.78 -29.96 0.85
C VAL A 186 8.82 -29.90 1.97
N SER A 187 8.32 -29.68 3.18
CA SER A 187 8.96 -29.91 4.50
C SER A 187 10.28 -29.20 4.81
N THR A 188 10.21 -28.20 5.69
CA THR A 188 10.69 -28.27 7.09
C THR A 188 10.84 -26.85 7.64
N VAL A 189 9.80 -26.34 8.30
CA VAL A 189 9.98 -25.35 9.36
C VAL A 189 9.18 -25.84 10.55
N SER A 190 9.93 -26.08 11.62
CA SER A 190 9.52 -26.54 12.93
C SER A 190 8.35 -25.74 13.48
N THR A 191 7.32 -26.48 13.89
CA THR A 191 6.23 -26.03 14.74
C THR A 191 6.76 -25.64 16.12
N SER A 192 7.01 -24.36 16.33
CA SER A 192 6.96 -23.72 17.64
C SER A 192 6.92 -22.22 17.44
N ASP A 193 5.71 -21.66 17.37
CA ASP A 193 5.41 -20.44 18.12
C ASP A 193 3.90 -20.22 18.16
N SER A 194 3.44 -20.05 19.38
CA SER A 194 2.07 -19.90 19.84
C SER A 194 1.36 -18.74 19.16
N LEU A 195 0.63 -19.03 18.08
CA LEU A 195 -0.42 -18.16 17.55
C LEU A 195 -1.56 -18.12 18.57
N LEU A 196 -1.80 -16.91 19.10
CA LEU A 196 -3.00 -16.54 19.81
C LEU A 196 -4.24 -16.93 18.98
N HIS A 197 -4.84 -18.05 19.38
CA HIS A 197 -6.18 -18.47 18.99
C HIS A 197 -7.18 -17.38 19.38
N ILE A 198 -7.52 -16.50 18.46
CA ILE A 198 -8.83 -15.85 18.48
C ILE A 198 -9.76 -16.80 17.73
N ASN A 199 -10.27 -17.78 18.48
CA ASN A 199 -11.42 -18.57 18.08
C ASN A 199 -12.62 -17.61 17.93
N MET A 200 -12.87 -17.11 16.72
CA MET A 200 -14.25 -16.99 16.28
C MET A 200 -14.68 -18.38 15.82
N PRO A 201 -15.84 -18.90 16.23
CA PRO A 201 -16.34 -20.14 15.69
C PRO A 201 -16.58 -19.92 14.20
N LEU A 202 -15.66 -20.41 13.37
CA LEU A 202 -16.00 -20.88 12.04
C LEU A 202 -16.86 -22.12 12.26
N THR A 203 -18.13 -21.91 12.61
CA THR A 203 -19.14 -22.92 12.32
C THR A 203 -19.16 -23.02 10.80
N LYS A 204 -18.43 -24.01 10.28
CA LYS A 204 -18.73 -24.64 9.01
C LYS A 204 -20.16 -25.16 9.11
N ASP A 205 -21.13 -24.28 8.89
CA ASP A 205 -22.45 -24.69 8.47
C ASP A 205 -22.45 -24.58 6.94
N THR A 206 -21.77 -25.54 6.32
CA THR A 206 -21.57 -25.67 4.87
C THR A 206 -22.88 -25.90 4.10
N ALA A 207 -24.03 -25.85 4.77
CA ALA A 207 -25.34 -26.02 4.18
C ALA A 207 -26.06 -24.70 3.84
N SER A 208 -25.69 -23.55 4.45
CA SER A 208 -26.56 -22.36 4.41
C SER A 208 -26.04 -21.14 3.64
N ASN A 209 -24.77 -21.11 3.18
CA ASN A 209 -24.17 -20.00 2.41
C ASN A 209 -24.41 -18.59 3.01
N ILE A 210 -24.60 -18.48 4.33
CA ILE A 210 -24.84 -17.21 5.02
C ILE A 210 -23.54 -16.41 5.11
N ILE A 211 -23.59 -15.13 4.75
CA ILE A 211 -22.43 -14.22 4.72
C ILE A 211 -22.60 -13.13 5.78
N ILE A 212 -21.53 -12.82 6.52
CA ILE A 212 -21.48 -11.64 7.38
C ILE A 212 -20.78 -10.52 6.61
N ARG A 213 -21.45 -9.37 6.44
CA ARG A 213 -20.95 -8.20 5.71
C ARG A 213 -20.95 -6.98 6.63
N LYS A 214 -19.89 -6.17 6.62
CA LYS A 214 -19.91 -4.85 7.28
C LYS A 214 -20.96 -3.98 6.59
N ALA A 215 -21.71 -3.20 7.36
CA ALA A 215 -22.79 -2.38 6.84
C ALA A 215 -22.25 -1.15 6.10
N ILE A 216 -22.52 -1.07 4.79
CA ILE A 216 -22.18 0.08 3.95
C ILE A 216 -23.19 1.22 4.15
N ASP A 217 -24.45 0.85 4.46
CA ASP A 217 -25.53 1.77 4.80
C ASP A 217 -26.10 1.47 6.20
N PRO A 218 -25.82 2.28 7.23
CA PRO A 218 -26.30 2.01 8.58
C PRO A 218 -27.84 1.97 8.71
N ARG A 219 -28.59 2.37 7.66
CA ARG A 219 -30.05 2.36 7.59
C ARG A 219 -30.66 1.02 7.14
N GLY A 220 -29.83 0.05 6.74
CA GLY A 220 -30.32 -1.26 6.31
C GLY A 220 -31.08 -2.01 7.39
N ASN A 221 -32.19 -2.62 6.99
CA ASN A 221 -33.14 -3.31 7.87
C ASN A 221 -33.22 -4.79 7.54
N ILE A 222 -33.66 -5.54 8.53
CA ILE A 222 -33.98 -6.95 8.36
C ILE A 222 -35.13 -7.09 7.37
N GLY A 223 -34.91 -7.85 6.29
CA GLY A 223 -35.86 -8.07 5.20
C GLY A 223 -35.50 -7.34 3.91
N ASP A 224 -34.60 -6.36 3.96
CA ASP A 224 -34.10 -5.69 2.77
C ASP A 224 -33.42 -6.67 1.79
N LEU A 225 -33.66 -6.48 0.50
CA LEU A 225 -32.94 -7.19 -0.55
C LEU A 225 -31.52 -6.61 -0.74
N TYR A 226 -30.55 -7.48 -1.02
CA TYR A 226 -29.14 -7.14 -1.15
C TYR A 226 -28.53 -7.69 -2.44
N ASP A 227 -27.86 -6.80 -3.18
CA ASP A 227 -27.04 -7.11 -4.34
C ASP A 227 -25.60 -7.30 -3.87
N GLY A 228 -25.14 -8.54 -3.79
CA GLY A 228 -23.83 -8.93 -3.27
C GLY A 228 -22.70 -8.75 -4.29
N TRP A 229 -23.02 -8.50 -5.56
CA TRP A 229 -22.01 -8.19 -6.58
C TRP A 229 -21.56 -6.74 -6.47
N ASN A 230 -22.53 -5.84 -6.23
CA ASN A 230 -22.29 -4.40 -6.11
C ASN A 230 -22.36 -3.89 -4.68
N ASP A 231 -22.59 -4.79 -3.72
CA ASP A 231 -22.64 -4.51 -2.28
C ASP A 231 -23.57 -3.34 -1.93
N ARG A 232 -24.84 -3.48 -2.31
CA ARG A 232 -25.86 -2.44 -2.08
C ARG A 232 -27.20 -3.02 -1.66
N ILE A 233 -27.91 -2.23 -0.86
CA ILE A 233 -29.31 -2.48 -0.52
C ILE A 233 -30.19 -2.06 -1.71
N LEU A 234 -31.15 -2.91 -2.06
CA LEU A 234 -32.13 -2.63 -3.11
C LEU A 234 -33.38 -2.04 -2.45
N THR A 235 -33.41 -0.71 -2.34
CA THR A 235 -34.41 0.06 -1.55
C THR A 235 -35.86 -0.04 -2.04
N SER A 236 -36.11 -0.67 -3.19
CA SER A 236 -37.45 -0.79 -3.79
C SER A 236 -38.19 -2.07 -3.37
N SER A 237 -37.60 -2.94 -2.55
CA SER A 237 -38.17 -4.27 -2.28
C SER A 237 -37.73 -4.81 -0.91
N HIS A 238 -38.67 -5.29 -0.11
CA HIS A 238 -38.45 -5.74 1.27
C HIS A 238 -39.30 -6.97 1.59
N PHE A 239 -38.73 -7.97 2.26
CA PHE A 239 -39.44 -9.09 2.83
C PHE A 239 -39.97 -8.75 4.23
N ASN A 240 -41.28 -8.91 4.45
CA ASN A 240 -41.83 -8.75 5.80
C ASN A 240 -41.41 -9.94 6.69
N LEU A 241 -40.29 -9.79 7.37
CA LEU A 241 -39.74 -10.79 8.28
C LEU A 241 -40.06 -10.40 9.73
N SER A 242 -40.65 -11.31 10.49
CA SER A 242 -40.85 -11.12 11.92
C SER A 242 -39.50 -11.12 12.65
N VAL A 243 -39.27 -10.07 13.43
CA VAL A 243 -38.01 -9.87 14.16
C VAL A 243 -38.18 -10.36 15.59
N ASN A 244 -37.34 -11.30 16.01
CA ASN A 244 -37.21 -11.63 17.42
C ASN A 244 -36.01 -10.89 17.99
N SER A 245 -36.21 -10.21 19.14
CA SER A 245 -35.08 -9.80 19.97
C SER A 245 -34.53 -11.04 20.67
N ASP A 246 -33.68 -11.78 19.98
CA ASP A 246 -32.96 -12.88 20.61
C ASP A 246 -32.02 -12.30 21.69
N LYS A 247 -31.82 -13.03 22.79
CA LYS A 247 -30.88 -12.64 23.86
C LYS A 247 -29.44 -12.91 23.38
N SER A 248 -29.02 -12.24 22.32
CA SER A 248 -27.64 -12.30 21.84
C SER A 248 -26.71 -11.70 22.88
N TYR A 249 -25.66 -12.44 23.24
CA TYR A 249 -24.56 -11.90 24.01
C TYR A 249 -23.87 -10.78 23.23
N PRO A 250 -23.56 -9.64 23.87
CA PRO A 250 -22.84 -8.56 23.22
C PRO A 250 -21.43 -9.02 22.82
N SER A 251 -21.01 -8.74 21.58
CA SER A 251 -19.61 -8.89 21.19
C SER A 251 -18.89 -7.58 21.48
N LEU A 252 -17.93 -7.63 22.41
CA LEU A 252 -17.16 -6.47 22.84
C LEU A 252 -15.69 -6.66 22.48
N ILE A 253 -15.16 -5.72 21.70
CA ILE A 253 -13.75 -5.64 21.31
C ILE A 253 -13.26 -4.25 21.68
N CYS A 254 -12.14 -4.17 22.40
CA CYS A 254 -11.34 -2.95 22.50
C CYS A 254 -9.87 -3.33 22.43
N ARG A 255 -9.14 -2.75 21.49
CA ARG A 255 -7.72 -3.03 21.26
C ARG A 255 -6.99 -1.81 20.70
N VAL A 256 -5.69 -1.77 20.98
CA VAL A 256 -4.75 -0.77 20.49
C VAL A 256 -3.57 -1.50 19.86
N ILE A 257 -3.11 -1.04 18.71
CA ILE A 257 -1.91 -1.57 18.04
C ILE A 257 -1.01 -0.46 17.51
N SER A 258 0.28 -0.79 17.38
CA SER A 258 1.29 0.01 16.67
C SER A 258 1.24 -0.26 15.17
N GLY A 259 1.42 0.78 14.36
CA GLY A 259 1.56 0.67 12.90
C GLY A 259 2.89 0.09 12.43
N GLU A 260 3.86 -0.13 13.33
CA GLU A 260 5.21 -0.64 13.04
C GLU A 260 5.21 -1.94 12.22
N LYS A 261 4.27 -2.85 12.50
CA LYS A 261 4.23 -4.14 11.81
C LYS A 261 3.52 -4.03 10.47
N LEU A 262 4.10 -4.65 9.43
CA LEU A 262 3.52 -4.70 8.08
C LEU A 262 2.07 -5.23 8.07
N GLU A 263 1.74 -6.19 8.93
CA GLU A 263 0.38 -6.74 9.07
C GLU A 263 -0.67 -5.70 9.51
N ASN A 264 -0.23 -4.62 10.14
CA ASN A 264 -1.08 -3.55 10.69
C ASN A 264 -1.29 -2.40 9.71
N GLN A 265 -0.63 -2.40 8.55
CA GLN A 265 -0.85 -1.40 7.51
C GLN A 265 -2.25 -1.49 6.87
N ASN A 266 -2.89 -2.67 6.93
CA ASN A 266 -4.26 -2.83 6.48
C ASN A 266 -5.25 -2.67 7.64
N ILE A 267 -5.66 -1.42 7.89
CA ILE A 267 -6.60 -1.12 8.98
C ILE A 267 -7.94 -1.82 8.77
N LEU A 268 -8.37 -2.08 7.52
CA LEU A 268 -9.60 -2.83 7.26
C LEU A 268 -9.52 -4.26 7.84
N ARG A 269 -8.34 -4.89 7.78
CA ARG A 269 -8.11 -6.19 8.44
C ARG A 269 -8.24 -6.07 9.95
N PHE A 270 -7.70 -4.99 10.52
CA PHE A 270 -7.77 -4.70 11.95
C PHE A 270 -9.17 -4.33 12.47
N ILE A 271 -10.14 -3.99 11.62
CA ILE A 271 -11.54 -3.82 12.05
C ILE A 271 -12.41 -5.03 11.71
N ASN A 272 -11.77 -6.18 11.45
CA ASN A 272 -12.40 -7.45 11.07
C ASN A 272 -13.28 -7.33 9.82
N CYS A 273 -12.84 -6.55 8.83
CA CYS A 273 -13.50 -6.47 7.53
C CYS A 273 -13.25 -7.77 6.73
N PRO A 274 -14.30 -8.48 6.26
CA PRO A 274 -14.14 -9.69 5.45
C PRO A 274 -13.28 -9.46 4.20
N ILE A 275 -12.52 -10.47 3.76
CA ILE A 275 -11.52 -10.29 2.71
C ILE A 275 -12.12 -9.87 1.37
N GLU A 276 -13.26 -10.42 0.99
CA GLU A 276 -13.95 -10.08 -0.25
C GLU A 276 -14.43 -8.63 -0.21
N PHE A 277 -14.89 -8.16 0.96
CA PHE A 277 -15.30 -6.77 1.15
C PHE A 277 -14.11 -5.82 1.10
N ARG A 278 -12.97 -6.21 1.71
CA ARG A 278 -11.72 -5.47 1.61
C ARG A 278 -11.27 -5.33 0.16
N LEU A 279 -11.30 -6.43 -0.60
CA LEU A 279 -10.93 -6.41 -2.01
C LEU A 279 -11.84 -5.48 -2.83
N SER A 280 -13.15 -5.51 -2.61
CA SER A 280 -14.07 -4.60 -3.31
C SER A 280 -13.79 -3.12 -3.01
N ILE A 281 -13.49 -2.78 -1.75
CA ILE A 281 -13.09 -1.41 -1.37
C ILE A 281 -11.74 -1.04 -2.00
N LEU A 282 -10.73 -1.90 -1.87
CA LEU A 282 -9.37 -1.65 -2.35
C LEU A 282 -9.27 -1.54 -3.88
N SER A 283 -10.14 -2.27 -4.60
CA SER A 283 -10.26 -2.22 -6.05
C SER A 283 -11.22 -1.13 -6.56
N ASN A 284 -11.75 -0.30 -5.65
CA ASN A 284 -12.69 0.78 -5.96
C ASN A 284 -13.97 0.32 -6.66
N LEU A 285 -14.38 -0.94 -6.47
CA LEU A 285 -15.70 -1.44 -6.87
C LEU A 285 -16.81 -0.86 -5.97
N ILE A 286 -16.46 -0.52 -4.73
CA ILE A 286 -17.35 0.09 -3.73
C ILE A 286 -16.64 1.28 -3.12
N LEU A 287 -17.35 2.40 -3.03
CA LEU A 287 -16.86 3.56 -2.30
C LEU A 287 -16.86 3.27 -0.79
N PRO A 288 -15.75 3.49 -0.09
CA PRO A 288 -15.69 3.29 1.35
C PRO A 288 -16.63 4.29 2.06
N SER A 289 -17.32 3.82 3.09
CA SER A 289 -18.29 4.59 3.89
C SER A 289 -18.21 4.24 5.37
N GLY A 290 -18.60 5.19 6.24
CA GLY A 290 -18.54 5.05 7.70
C GLY A 290 -17.15 4.56 8.17
N ILE A 291 -17.11 3.53 9.01
CA ILE A 291 -15.86 2.97 9.54
C ILE A 291 -14.87 2.51 8.46
N THR A 292 -15.34 2.08 7.29
CA THR A 292 -14.46 1.62 6.20
C THR A 292 -13.73 2.74 5.48
N SER A 293 -14.17 3.99 5.67
CA SER A 293 -13.46 5.20 5.19
C SER A 293 -12.06 5.35 5.80
N VAL A 294 -11.72 4.54 6.81
CA VAL A 294 -10.37 4.43 7.35
C VAL A 294 -9.31 4.05 6.30
N VAL A 295 -9.71 3.41 5.19
CA VAL A 295 -8.81 3.14 4.06
C VAL A 295 -8.24 4.44 3.46
N ASN A 296 -9.01 5.52 3.52
CA ASN A 296 -8.66 6.87 3.05
C ASN A 296 -7.88 7.68 4.10
N TYR A 297 -7.39 7.04 5.17
CA TYR A 297 -6.49 7.71 6.11
C TYR A 297 -5.31 8.35 5.35
N PRO A 298 -5.08 9.66 5.48
CA PRO A 298 -4.24 10.41 4.54
C PRO A 298 -2.74 10.15 4.71
N PHE A 299 -2.31 9.69 5.89
CA PHE A 299 -0.89 9.51 6.20
C PHE A 299 -0.43 8.06 6.04
N VAL A 300 0.89 7.90 5.92
CA VAL A 300 1.54 6.60 5.99
C VAL A 300 1.37 6.02 7.40
N ILE A 301 1.22 4.70 7.48
CA ILE A 301 1.15 3.97 8.75
C ILE A 301 2.56 3.46 9.09
N ASP A 302 3.07 3.90 10.22
CA ASP A 302 4.45 3.68 10.67
C ASP A 302 4.51 3.37 12.19
N GLU A 303 5.73 3.36 12.75
CA GLU A 303 6.00 3.16 14.18
C GLU A 303 5.41 4.24 15.11
N CYS A 304 5.17 5.45 14.60
CA CYS A 304 4.54 6.55 15.33
C CYS A 304 3.00 6.47 15.27
N THR A 305 2.46 5.60 14.42
CA THR A 305 1.03 5.43 14.25
C THR A 305 0.45 4.51 15.33
N ARG A 306 -0.67 4.90 15.95
CA ARG A 306 -1.49 4.05 16.82
C ARG A 306 -2.90 3.91 16.30
N ILE A 307 -3.39 2.69 16.27
CA ILE A 307 -4.75 2.37 15.82
C ILE A 307 -5.52 1.83 17.03
N PHE A 308 -6.48 2.60 17.50
CA PHE A 308 -7.43 2.21 18.54
C PHE A 308 -8.73 1.75 17.90
N TYR A 309 -9.19 0.56 18.22
CA TYR A 309 -10.46 0.01 17.71
C TYR A 309 -11.36 -0.42 18.86
N TYR A 310 -12.59 0.07 18.82
CA TYR A 310 -13.64 -0.27 19.76
C TYR A 310 -14.90 -0.72 19.01
N SER A 311 -15.41 -1.90 19.35
CA SER A 311 -16.62 -2.46 18.79
C SER A 311 -17.48 -3.06 19.91
N ASN A 312 -18.74 -2.69 19.98
CA ASN A 312 -19.71 -3.25 20.92
C ASN A 312 -21.03 -3.47 20.21
N LEU A 313 -21.28 -4.71 19.82
CA LEU A 313 -22.39 -5.07 18.94
C LEU A 313 -23.39 -5.97 19.65
N VAL A 314 -24.66 -5.80 19.32
CA VAL A 314 -25.76 -6.67 19.75
C VAL A 314 -26.52 -7.12 18.51
N ARG A 315 -26.65 -8.44 18.34
CA ARG A 315 -27.38 -9.02 17.21
C ARG A 315 -28.88 -8.89 17.39
N LYS A 316 -29.57 -8.52 16.33
CA LYS A 316 -31.02 -8.66 16.13
C LYS A 316 -31.23 -9.61 14.95
N LYS A 317 -32.07 -10.62 15.11
CA LYS A 317 -32.28 -11.67 14.09
C LYS A 317 -33.76 -11.82 13.79
N THR A 318 -34.10 -12.30 12.59
CA THR A 318 -35.45 -12.78 12.31
C THR A 318 -35.79 -14.01 13.13
N SER A 319 -37.08 -14.22 13.37
CA SER A 319 -37.63 -15.41 14.01
C SER A 319 -37.80 -16.59 13.05
N LEU A 320 -37.28 -16.50 11.83
CA LEU A 320 -37.50 -17.50 10.81
C LEU A 320 -36.78 -18.80 11.19
N GLY A 321 -37.57 -19.82 11.55
CA GLY A 321 -37.16 -21.21 11.37
C GLY A 321 -37.22 -21.56 9.88
N GLU A 322 -36.44 -22.56 9.46
CA GLU A 322 -36.32 -23.02 8.06
C GLU A 322 -37.67 -23.36 7.37
N HIS A 323 -38.78 -23.42 8.14
CA HIS A 323 -40.09 -23.85 7.68
C HIS A 323 -41.18 -22.76 7.62
N SER A 324 -40.87 -21.49 7.91
CA SER A 324 -41.89 -20.42 8.03
C SER A 324 -41.92 -19.41 6.88
N ILE A 325 -41.13 -19.61 5.82
CA ILE A 325 -40.98 -18.62 4.75
C ILE A 325 -42.14 -18.75 3.76
N GLN A 326 -43.04 -17.76 3.74
CA GLN A 326 -43.96 -17.58 2.62
C GLN A 326 -43.15 -17.19 1.39
N LYS A 327 -43.09 -18.10 0.42
CA LYS A 327 -42.47 -17.86 -0.90
C LYS A 327 -43.18 -16.68 -1.56
N GLN A 328 -42.43 -15.63 -1.89
CA GLN A 328 -42.95 -14.47 -2.63
C GLN A 328 -42.38 -14.47 -4.05
N GLU A 329 -43.18 -14.00 -5.01
CA GLU A 329 -42.69 -13.71 -6.36
C GLU A 329 -41.87 -12.42 -6.31
N ILE A 330 -40.57 -12.54 -6.60
CA ILE A 330 -39.67 -11.39 -6.73
C ILE A 330 -39.42 -11.12 -8.20
N THR A 331 -39.68 -9.88 -8.61
CA THR A 331 -39.43 -9.40 -9.97
C THR A 331 -38.04 -8.76 -10.15
N THR A 332 -37.29 -8.54 -9.06
CA THR A 332 -35.95 -7.91 -9.13
C THR A 332 -34.90 -8.91 -9.57
N THR A 333 -34.22 -8.61 -10.68
CA THR A 333 -33.25 -9.52 -11.31
C THR A 333 -31.84 -9.47 -10.70
N SER A 334 -31.51 -8.45 -9.89
CA SER A 334 -30.16 -8.24 -9.35
C SER A 334 -29.97 -8.65 -7.88
N ALA A 335 -31.05 -8.98 -7.18
CA ALA A 335 -30.98 -9.36 -5.77
C ALA A 335 -30.32 -10.74 -5.63
N THR A 336 -29.33 -10.84 -4.74
CA THR A 336 -28.59 -12.09 -4.48
C THR A 336 -28.83 -12.64 -3.08
N HIS A 337 -29.10 -11.75 -2.12
CA HIS A 337 -29.29 -12.06 -0.71
C HIS A 337 -30.44 -11.24 -0.11
N VAL A 338 -30.86 -11.64 1.08
CA VAL A 338 -31.78 -10.91 1.96
C VAL A 338 -31.08 -10.66 3.29
N ILE A 339 -31.25 -9.48 3.88
CA ILE A 339 -30.75 -9.20 5.23
C ILE A 339 -31.62 -9.95 6.25
N GLY A 340 -31.16 -11.10 6.74
CA GLY A 340 -31.91 -11.90 7.72
C GLY A 340 -31.51 -11.65 9.18
N ALA A 341 -30.40 -10.95 9.42
CA ALA A 341 -30.06 -10.43 10.73
C ALA A 341 -29.19 -9.18 10.60
N ILE A 342 -29.14 -8.38 11.65
CA ILE A 342 -28.26 -7.22 11.76
C ILE A 342 -27.54 -7.21 13.10
N ASP A 343 -26.26 -6.88 13.10
CA ASP A 343 -25.53 -6.52 14.31
C ASP A 343 -25.59 -5.01 14.46
N CYS A 344 -26.18 -4.51 15.56
CA CYS A 344 -26.28 -3.08 15.81
C CYS A 344 -25.48 -2.67 17.05
N GLY A 345 -24.83 -1.52 16.99
CA GLY A 345 -24.10 -1.01 18.14
C GLY A 345 -23.14 0.12 17.79
N ILE A 346 -21.98 0.08 18.44
CA ILE A 346 -20.89 1.04 18.24
C ILE A 346 -19.76 0.31 17.53
N ASP A 347 -19.25 0.90 16.46
CA ASP A 347 -18.05 0.47 15.77
C ASP A 347 -17.23 1.71 15.44
N VAL A 348 -16.04 1.84 16.02
CA VAL A 348 -15.18 3.02 15.84
C VAL A 348 -13.72 2.63 15.80
N VAL A 349 -13.01 3.18 14.83
CA VAL A 349 -11.56 3.13 14.73
C VAL A 349 -11.00 4.55 14.78
N VAL A 350 -9.98 4.73 15.60
CA VAL A 350 -9.28 5.99 15.80
C VAL A 350 -7.83 5.78 15.41
N VAL A 351 -7.36 6.52 14.40
CA VAL A 351 -5.99 6.49 13.92
C VAL A 351 -5.28 7.73 14.43
N MET A 352 -4.19 7.55 15.17
CA MET A 352 -3.47 8.60 15.89
C MET A 352 -2.01 8.64 15.47
N GLN A 353 -1.47 9.84 15.30
CA GLN A 353 -0.03 10.06 15.18
C GLN A 353 0.53 10.49 16.52
N LEU A 354 1.48 9.72 17.04
CA LEU A 354 2.16 10.01 18.29
C LEU A 354 3.42 10.81 18.03
N PRO A 355 3.84 11.63 19.00
CA PRO A 355 5.16 12.22 18.99
C PRO A 355 6.23 11.12 19.15
N PRO A 356 7.42 11.28 18.55
CA PRO A 356 8.48 10.28 18.64
C PRO A 356 9.05 10.16 20.06
N ASP A 357 8.93 11.21 20.87
CA ASP A 357 9.35 11.24 22.26
C ASP A 357 8.30 10.60 23.19
N ASP A 358 8.69 9.48 23.80
CA ASP A 358 7.92 8.75 24.83
C ASP A 358 6.53 8.22 24.38
N PRO A 359 6.47 7.34 23.36
CA PRO A 359 5.23 6.69 22.95
C PRO A 359 4.67 5.74 24.02
N LYS A 360 5.51 5.24 24.94
CA LYS A 360 5.14 4.26 25.98
C LYS A 360 4.12 4.82 26.97
N THR A 361 4.27 6.08 27.38
CA THR A 361 3.32 6.74 28.28
C THR A 361 1.94 6.90 27.62
N ILE A 362 1.90 7.27 26.33
CA ILE A 362 0.64 7.37 25.58
C ILE A 362 0.00 5.99 25.42
N ASP A 363 0.79 4.97 25.09
CA ASP A 363 0.32 3.58 24.95
C ASP A 363 -0.31 3.05 26.25
N ALA A 364 0.29 3.34 27.41
CA ALA A 364 -0.28 2.97 28.71
C ALA A 364 -1.67 3.60 28.93
N ASN A 365 -1.83 4.89 28.60
CA ASN A 365 -3.11 5.59 28.73
C ASN A 365 -4.17 5.05 27.74
N LEU A 366 -3.79 4.76 26.50
CA LEU A 366 -4.70 4.16 25.51
C LEU A 366 -5.18 2.77 25.93
N ASN A 367 -4.29 1.95 26.50
CA ASN A 367 -4.65 0.64 27.04
C ASN A 367 -5.60 0.76 28.22
N GLN A 368 -5.37 1.72 29.12
CA GLN A 368 -6.27 1.98 30.25
C GLN A 368 -7.66 2.43 29.79
N ILE A 369 -7.76 3.26 28.74
CA ILE A 369 -9.05 3.59 28.11
C ILE A 369 -9.75 2.31 27.67
N CYS A 370 -9.03 1.39 27.03
CA CYS A 370 -9.61 0.12 26.59
C CYS A 370 -10.10 -0.76 27.74
N GLU A 371 -9.34 -0.86 28.83
CA GLU A 371 -9.76 -1.58 30.04
C GLU A 371 -11.00 -0.96 30.66
N CYS A 372 -11.07 0.37 30.76
CA CYS A 372 -12.24 1.07 31.30
C CYS A 372 -13.48 0.84 30.44
N LEU A 373 -13.34 0.85 29.11
CA LEU A 373 -14.45 0.57 28.19
C LEU A 373 -14.93 -0.89 28.26
N LYS A 374 -14.06 -1.83 28.62
CA LYS A 374 -14.39 -3.24 28.84
C LYS A 374 -15.08 -3.47 30.19
N ASN A 375 -14.50 -2.95 31.27
CA ASN A 375 -14.85 -3.33 32.64
C ASN A 375 -15.72 -2.30 33.39
N LYS A 376 -16.05 -1.15 32.77
CA LYS A 376 -16.75 -0.01 33.42
C LYS A 376 -16.02 0.58 34.62
N ASN A 377 -14.69 0.55 34.63
CA ASN A 377 -13.86 1.15 35.68
C ASN A 377 -13.74 2.68 35.50
N GLU A 378 -13.43 3.39 36.59
CA GLU A 378 -13.06 4.81 36.53
C GLU A 378 -11.74 5.00 35.78
N LEU A 379 -11.72 6.01 34.90
CA LEU A 379 -10.55 6.31 34.09
C LEU A 379 -9.57 7.18 34.87
N ASN A 380 -8.43 6.62 35.23
CA ASN A 380 -7.31 7.32 35.87
C ASN A 380 -6.15 7.55 34.88
N THR A 381 -6.43 8.27 33.80
CA THR A 381 -5.44 8.58 32.75
C THR A 381 -4.77 9.92 32.97
N ASP A 382 -3.50 10.03 32.62
CA ASP A 382 -2.80 11.30 32.44
C ASP A 382 -3.31 12.01 31.18
N LYS A 383 -4.20 13.00 31.38
CA LYS A 383 -4.74 13.82 30.29
C LYS A 383 -3.65 14.61 29.56
N ASN A 384 -2.55 14.96 30.24
CA ASN A 384 -1.46 15.70 29.62
C ASN A 384 -0.73 14.83 28.60
N ALA A 385 -0.57 13.53 28.87
CA ALA A 385 -0.01 12.58 27.92
C ALA A 385 -0.87 12.44 26.66
N LEU A 386 -2.20 12.31 26.79
CA LEU A 386 -3.10 12.20 25.63
C LEU A 386 -3.17 13.49 24.79
N ASN A 387 -2.94 14.65 25.39
CA ASN A 387 -2.89 15.93 24.67
C ASN A 387 -1.64 16.08 23.78
N ARG A 388 -0.61 15.24 23.98
CA ARG A 388 0.60 15.23 23.14
C ARG A 388 0.40 14.52 21.80
N ILE A 389 -0.73 13.83 21.59
CA ILE A 389 -1.06 13.18 20.31
C ILE A 389 -1.14 14.25 19.21
N LEU A 390 -0.32 14.10 18.17
CA LEU A 390 -0.14 15.11 17.11
C LEU A 390 -1.36 15.23 16.21
N SER A 391 -1.98 14.10 15.85
CA SER A 391 -3.21 14.08 15.07
C SER A 391 -4.10 12.90 15.44
N THR A 392 -5.41 13.07 15.27
CA THR A 392 -6.43 12.06 15.55
C THR A 392 -7.46 12.06 14.43
N HIS A 393 -7.68 10.90 13.81
CA HIS A 393 -8.70 10.70 12.78
C HIS A 393 -9.67 9.62 13.24
N VAL A 394 -10.97 9.94 13.26
CA VAL A 394 -12.02 9.05 13.78
C VAL A 394 -12.92 8.60 12.64
N TYR A 395 -13.10 7.28 12.52
CA TYR A 395 -14.00 6.66 11.55
C TYR A 395 -14.96 5.75 12.29
N SER A 396 -16.26 5.88 12.03
CA SER A 396 -17.27 5.11 12.78
C SER A 396 -18.49 4.81 11.93
N ASN A 397 -19.31 3.85 12.37
CA ASN A 397 -20.67 3.72 11.84
C ASN A 397 -21.58 4.88 12.28
N ARG A 398 -21.15 5.71 13.25
CA ARG A 398 -21.94 6.82 13.80
C ARG A 398 -21.27 8.19 13.62
N SER A 399 -22.05 9.16 13.16
CA SER A 399 -21.57 10.53 12.92
C SER A 399 -21.33 11.36 14.19
N ASP A 400 -21.88 10.97 15.35
CA ASP A 400 -21.59 11.58 16.64
C ASP A 400 -20.15 11.28 17.10
N LEU A 401 -19.65 10.08 16.81
CA LEU A 401 -18.27 9.68 17.06
C LEU A 401 -17.28 10.28 16.06
N GLU A 402 -17.62 10.34 14.77
CA GLU A 402 -16.75 10.91 13.72
C GLU A 402 -16.43 12.39 13.96
N LYS A 403 -17.28 13.13 14.66
CA LYS A 403 -17.06 14.55 15.00
C LYS A 403 -16.02 14.77 16.10
N GLN A 404 -15.63 13.73 16.83
CA GLN A 404 -14.72 13.85 17.96
C GLN A 404 -13.28 14.06 17.50
N LYS A 405 -12.58 15.02 18.10
CA LYS A 405 -11.21 15.41 17.68
C LYS A 405 -10.09 14.74 18.45
N THR A 406 -10.40 14.02 19.53
CA THR A 406 -9.40 13.37 20.39
C THR A 406 -9.93 12.03 20.87
N VAL A 407 -9.04 11.07 21.13
CA VAL A 407 -9.41 9.76 21.68
C VAL A 407 -10.15 9.85 23.03
N PHE A 408 -9.83 10.84 23.86
CA PHE A 408 -10.52 11.05 25.14
C PHE A 408 -11.99 11.48 24.97
N HIS A 409 -12.26 12.36 24.01
CA HIS A 409 -13.63 12.73 23.64
C HIS A 409 -14.39 11.57 22.99
N VAL A 410 -13.71 10.74 22.18
CA VAL A 410 -14.28 9.48 21.67
C VAL A 410 -14.69 8.57 22.83
N TYR A 411 -13.81 8.37 23.81
CA TYR A 411 -14.12 7.59 25.02
C TYR A 411 -15.37 8.10 25.75
N LYS A 412 -15.45 9.42 26.00
CA LYS A 412 -16.62 10.03 26.65
C LYS A 412 -17.90 9.81 25.85
N GLU A 413 -17.84 9.99 24.53
CA GLU A 413 -19.03 9.83 23.69
C GLU A 413 -19.47 8.36 23.62
N ILE A 414 -18.53 7.40 23.62
CA ILE A 414 -18.87 5.97 23.75
C ILE A 414 -19.65 5.72 25.05
N LEU A 415 -19.22 6.31 26.19
CA LEU A 415 -19.95 6.18 27.46
C LEU A 415 -21.33 6.84 27.41
N ASN A 416 -21.43 8.03 26.81
CA ASN A 416 -22.71 8.72 26.61
C ASN A 416 -23.67 7.87 25.79
N ILE A 417 -23.21 7.26 24.70
CA ILE A 417 -24.01 6.38 23.84
C ILE A 417 -24.42 5.11 24.61
N LYS A 418 -23.55 4.54 25.44
CA LYS A 418 -23.91 3.39 26.30
C LYS A 418 -25.01 3.73 27.29
N ASN A 419 -25.03 4.96 27.82
CA ASN A 419 -26.00 5.42 28.81
C ASN A 419 -27.32 5.84 28.18
N ARG A 420 -27.30 6.36 26.95
CA ARG A 420 -28.50 6.64 26.17
C ARG A 420 -29.08 5.32 25.68
N HIS A 421 -30.34 5.00 26.01
CA HIS A 421 -31.07 3.88 25.39
C HIS A 421 -31.40 4.11 23.88
N GLY A 422 -30.62 4.96 23.20
CA GLY A 422 -30.88 5.43 21.85
C GLY A 422 -30.75 4.35 20.77
N THR A 423 -31.16 4.72 19.55
CA THR A 423 -31.17 3.86 18.37
C THR A 423 -29.78 3.29 18.06
N LYS A 424 -29.64 1.97 18.21
CA LYS A 424 -28.46 1.24 17.77
C LYS A 424 -28.42 1.27 16.24
N GLN A 425 -27.33 1.79 15.66
CA GLN A 425 -27.11 1.79 14.21
C GLN A 425 -26.53 0.45 13.75
N CYS A 426 -26.82 0.06 12.52
CA CYS A 426 -26.31 -1.19 11.95
C CYS A 426 -24.79 -1.10 11.75
N CYS A 427 -24.10 -2.19 12.10
CA CYS A 427 -22.65 -2.36 11.89
C CYS A 427 -22.36 -3.53 10.95
N ASN A 428 -23.14 -4.62 11.03
CA ASN A 428 -23.03 -5.74 10.11
C ASN A 428 -24.40 -6.21 9.64
N TYR A 429 -24.49 -6.66 8.38
CA TYR A 429 -25.58 -7.48 7.87
C TYR A 429 -25.20 -8.95 7.91
N ILE A 430 -26.18 -9.79 8.23
CA ILE A 430 -26.11 -11.23 8.06
C ILE A 430 -27.00 -11.54 6.86
N LEU A 431 -26.35 -11.85 5.75
CA LEU A 431 -26.95 -12.01 4.43
C LEU A 431 -27.28 -13.48 4.20
N TYR A 432 -28.56 -13.73 3.94
CA TYR A 432 -29.08 -15.05 3.59
C TYR A 432 -29.25 -15.12 2.07
N PRO A 433 -28.79 -16.19 1.40
CA PRO A 433 -29.02 -16.38 -0.02
C PRO A 433 -30.51 -16.22 -0.39
N ILE A 434 -30.79 -15.47 -1.46
CA ILE A 434 -32.17 -15.16 -1.83
C ILE A 434 -32.99 -16.40 -2.22
N ASN A 435 -32.32 -17.45 -2.70
CA ASN A 435 -32.94 -18.73 -3.06
C ASN A 435 -33.58 -19.45 -1.87
N ILE A 436 -33.22 -19.11 -0.62
CA ILE A 436 -33.90 -19.58 0.59
C ILE A 436 -35.36 -19.06 0.62
N PHE A 437 -35.64 -17.92 -0.01
CA PHE A 437 -36.92 -17.21 0.07
C PHE A 437 -37.82 -17.34 -1.18
N ILE A 438 -37.32 -17.89 -2.29
CA ILE A 438 -38.06 -17.95 -3.58
C ILE A 438 -38.29 -19.42 -4.00
N SER A 439 -39.49 -19.73 -4.51
CA SER A 439 -39.76 -21.02 -5.18
C SER A 439 -39.28 -21.04 -6.63
N HIS A 440 -38.23 -21.82 -6.90
CA HIS A 440 -37.95 -22.63 -8.12
C HIS A 440 -38.33 -22.17 -9.54
N GLN A 441 -38.64 -20.91 -9.82
CA GLN A 441 -38.85 -20.47 -11.20
C GLN A 441 -37.74 -19.54 -11.67
N ASN A 442 -36.83 -20.13 -12.46
CA ASN A 442 -35.95 -19.46 -13.42
C ASN A 442 -34.85 -18.52 -12.89
N GLN A 443 -34.07 -18.92 -11.88
CA GLN A 443 -32.76 -18.30 -11.66
C GLN A 443 -31.65 -19.33 -11.72
N GLN A 444 -30.56 -18.96 -12.42
CA GLN A 444 -29.28 -19.66 -12.38
C GLN A 444 -28.95 -19.94 -10.91
N ASN A 445 -28.49 -21.15 -10.57
CA ASN A 445 -27.93 -21.42 -9.24
C ASN A 445 -26.73 -20.49 -9.04
N ILE A 446 -26.95 -19.30 -8.46
CA ILE A 446 -25.88 -18.36 -8.12
C ILE A 446 -25.19 -18.96 -6.90
N ILE A 447 -24.20 -19.81 -7.16
CA ILE A 447 -23.34 -20.37 -6.13
C ILE A 447 -22.28 -19.30 -5.84
N TYR A 448 -22.42 -18.62 -4.71
CA TYR A 448 -21.36 -17.75 -4.22
C TYR A 448 -20.14 -18.61 -3.89
N THR A 449 -19.08 -18.47 -4.69
CA THR A 449 -17.81 -19.15 -4.45
C THR A 449 -16.83 -18.12 -3.89
N PRO A 450 -16.42 -18.25 -2.61
CA PRO A 450 -15.43 -17.36 -2.04
C PRO A 450 -14.12 -17.43 -2.83
N ILE A 451 -13.42 -16.30 -2.96
CA ILE A 451 -12.08 -16.28 -3.55
C ILE A 451 -11.15 -17.10 -2.65
N GLU A 452 -10.32 -17.93 -3.26
CA GLU A 452 -9.32 -18.73 -2.55
C GLU A 452 -8.43 -17.82 -1.67
N PRO A 453 -8.32 -18.06 -0.35
CA PRO A 453 -7.71 -17.11 0.58
C PRO A 453 -6.28 -16.70 0.24
N SER A 454 -5.49 -17.57 -0.41
CA SER A 454 -4.11 -17.23 -0.80
C SER A 454 -4.08 -16.27 -2.00
N ILE A 455 -4.95 -16.44 -2.99
CA ILE A 455 -5.15 -15.47 -4.09
C ILE A 455 -5.62 -14.14 -3.51
N ALA A 456 -6.64 -14.16 -2.67
CA ALA A 456 -7.23 -12.96 -2.10
C ALA A 456 -6.20 -12.14 -1.30
N ARG A 457 -5.36 -12.82 -0.50
CA ARG A 457 -4.28 -12.18 0.26
C ARG A 457 -3.23 -11.54 -0.65
N ARG A 458 -2.82 -12.24 -1.71
CA ARG A 458 -1.85 -11.69 -2.68
C ARG A 458 -2.40 -10.44 -3.36
N VAL A 459 -3.63 -10.47 -3.83
CA VAL A 459 -4.27 -9.32 -4.50
C VAL A 459 -4.35 -8.14 -3.53
N GLU A 460 -4.76 -8.40 -2.29
CA GLU A 460 -4.80 -7.39 -1.23
C GLU A 460 -3.44 -6.76 -0.93
N GLU A 461 -2.37 -7.56 -0.79
CA GLU A 461 -1.01 -7.04 -0.58
C GLU A 461 -0.54 -6.14 -1.72
N HIS A 462 -0.87 -6.46 -2.96
CA HIS A 462 -0.55 -5.61 -4.11
C HIS A 462 -1.32 -4.29 -4.08
N TRP A 463 -2.61 -4.31 -3.76
CA TRP A 463 -3.41 -3.09 -3.64
C TRP A 463 -2.93 -2.17 -2.52
N LEU A 464 -2.57 -2.73 -1.36
CA LEU A 464 -2.04 -1.94 -0.24
C LEU A 464 -0.72 -1.26 -0.59
N ARG A 465 0.14 -1.93 -1.36
CA ARG A 465 1.38 -1.32 -1.88
C ARG A 465 1.07 -0.17 -2.84
N LEU A 466 0.08 -0.33 -3.72
CA LEU A 466 -0.33 0.76 -4.62
C LEU A 466 -0.91 1.96 -3.84
N LEU A 467 -1.72 1.70 -2.80
CA LEU A 467 -2.27 2.75 -1.94
C LEU A 467 -1.19 3.46 -1.12
N SER A 468 -0.20 2.73 -0.60
CA SER A 468 0.89 3.38 0.13
C SER A 468 1.73 4.26 -0.78
N ILE A 469 1.98 3.83 -2.03
CA ILE A 469 2.62 4.65 -3.08
C ILE A 469 1.79 5.91 -3.35
N ALA A 470 0.49 5.78 -3.57
CA ALA A 470 -0.40 6.92 -3.81
C ALA A 470 -0.41 7.92 -2.64
N LYS A 471 -0.43 7.43 -1.39
CA LYS A 471 -0.36 8.28 -0.18
C LYS A 471 0.98 8.99 -0.04
N MET A 472 2.08 8.31 -0.33
CA MET A 472 3.41 8.94 -0.36
C MET A 472 3.46 10.04 -1.43
N GLN A 473 2.88 9.82 -2.60
CA GLN A 473 2.77 10.83 -3.65
C GLN A 473 1.92 12.03 -3.19
N GLN A 474 0.76 11.79 -2.57
CA GLN A 474 -0.09 12.86 -2.05
C GLN A 474 0.60 13.66 -0.94
N THR A 475 1.21 12.98 0.03
CA THR A 475 1.97 13.62 1.13
C THR A 475 3.13 14.45 0.56
N PHE A 476 3.83 13.93 -0.45
CA PHE A 476 4.88 14.67 -1.15
C PHE A 476 4.32 15.90 -1.88
N GLN A 477 3.19 15.78 -2.57
CA GLN A 477 2.52 16.91 -3.25
C GLN A 477 1.96 17.96 -2.29
N GLU A 478 1.44 17.55 -1.15
CA GLU A 478 0.92 18.46 -0.12
C GLU A 478 2.06 19.20 0.58
N ASN A 479 3.12 18.48 0.99
CA ASN A 479 4.30 19.10 1.60
C ASN A 479 5.07 20.01 0.63
N THR A 480 5.09 19.69 -0.67
CA THR A 480 5.68 20.58 -1.69
C THR A 480 4.79 21.78 -2.01
N LYS A 481 3.47 21.72 -1.74
CA LYS A 481 2.55 22.86 -1.84
C LYS A 481 2.52 23.72 -0.57
N SER A 482 2.71 23.14 0.62
CA SER A 482 2.65 23.85 1.90
C SER A 482 3.99 24.34 2.42
N ASP A 483 5.12 23.70 2.09
CA ASP A 483 6.41 23.98 2.74
C ASP A 483 7.59 24.08 1.77
N ILE A 484 7.45 25.02 0.82
CA ILE A 484 8.60 25.84 0.46
C ILE A 484 8.16 27.30 0.63
N PRO A 485 8.26 27.88 1.84
CA PRO A 485 8.32 29.32 1.93
C PRO A 485 9.56 29.72 1.13
N LYS A 486 9.34 30.42 0.01
CA LYS A 486 10.40 30.95 -0.87
C LYS A 486 11.46 31.80 -0.11
N THR A 487 11.19 32.15 1.14
CA THR A 487 12.08 32.86 2.06
C THR A 487 13.16 31.97 2.69
N ASP A 488 12.86 30.72 3.05
CA ASP A 488 13.82 29.85 3.78
C ASP A 488 15.00 29.38 2.90
N LEU A 489 14.77 29.24 1.60
CA LEU A 489 15.83 28.97 0.62
C LEU A 489 16.64 30.22 0.26
N LYS A 490 16.15 31.42 0.59
CA LYS A 490 16.86 32.66 0.27
C LYS A 490 17.80 33.07 1.39
N GLU A 491 17.38 32.91 2.65
CA GLU A 491 18.25 33.19 3.81
C GLU A 491 19.36 32.15 3.99
N LYS A 492 19.16 30.89 3.60
CA LYS A 492 20.20 29.84 3.71
C LYS A 492 21.23 29.82 2.58
N PHE A 493 21.10 30.70 1.58
CA PHE A 493 22.04 30.80 0.46
C PHE A 493 22.79 32.14 0.39
N GLU A 494 22.49 33.09 1.30
CA GLU A 494 23.18 34.39 1.40
C GLU A 494 24.15 34.49 2.61
N ASP A 495 24.24 33.46 3.46
CA ASP A 495 25.30 33.25 4.47
C ASP A 495 26.17 32.04 4.08
#